data_AF-A0A7V9C5I5-F1
#
_entry.id   AF-A0A7V9C5I5-F1
#
_cell.length_a   1.000
_cell.length_b   1.000
_cell.length_c   1.000
_cell.angle_alpha   90.00
_cell.angle_beta   90.00
_cell.angle_gamma   90.00
#
_symmetry.space_group_name_H-M   'P 1'
#
loop_
_entity.id
_entity.type
_entity.pdbx_description
1 polymer ?
#
loop_
_entity_poly.entity_id
_entity_poly.type
_entity_poly.pdbx_seq_one_letter_code
_entity_poly.pdbx_strand_id
1 'polypeptide(L)'
;MPGVALLLGEREEISVGLIENRDVSWAELARRVGRHRTTIAREVTRHGGRGRYRPVAADRRAGEARRRPRRRLLETPGPVRERVRDELKAGRSPVAIWADLRADDVQGAPCVGDHLPGRLLRGAGDQGQ
;
A
#
# COMPACT_ATOMS: atom_id res chain seq x y z
N MET A 1 7.13 -7.10 7.62
CA MET A 1 5.69 -7.28 7.89
C MET A 1 5.00 -5.93 7.82
N PRO A 2 3.93 -5.75 7.02
CA PRO A 2 3.15 -4.51 7.08
C PRO A 2 2.56 -4.37 8.49
N GLY A 3 2.83 -3.24 9.15
CA GLY A 3 2.31 -2.98 10.49
C GLY A 3 0.79 -2.83 10.50
N VAL A 4 0.17 -3.09 11.67
CA VAL A 4 -1.26 -2.89 11.89
C VAL A 4 -1.63 -1.46 11.49
N ALA A 5 -2.63 -1.31 10.63
CA ALA A 5 -3.05 0.01 10.17
C ALA A 5 -3.72 0.82 11.29
N LEU A 6 -3.67 2.14 11.18
CA LEU A 6 -4.39 3.03 12.08
C LEU A 6 -5.89 2.94 11.84
N LEU A 7 -6.65 2.82 12.93
CA LEU A 7 -8.10 2.89 13.00
C LEU A 7 -8.57 4.34 12.86
N LEU A 8 -9.86 4.54 12.54
CA LEU A 8 -10.41 5.89 12.41
C LEU A 8 -10.28 6.71 13.70
N GLY A 9 -10.64 6.14 14.86
CA GLY A 9 -10.52 6.84 16.14
C GLY A 9 -9.08 7.24 16.48
N GLU A 10 -8.09 6.42 16.11
CA GLU A 10 -6.68 6.78 16.28
C GLU A 10 -6.27 7.95 15.37
N ARG A 11 -6.83 8.02 14.15
CA ARG A 11 -6.61 9.16 13.24
C ARG A 11 -7.32 10.42 13.74
N GLU A 12 -8.49 10.28 14.36
CA GLU A 12 -9.21 11.39 14.98
C GLU A 12 -8.41 11.98 16.14
N GLU A 13 -7.87 11.13 17.03
CA GLU A 13 -7.00 11.56 18.12
C GLU A 13 -5.76 12.31 17.63
N ILE A 14 -5.14 11.85 16.52
CA ILE A 14 -4.05 12.59 15.87
C ILE A 14 -4.52 13.97 15.41
N SER A 15 -5.71 14.07 14.82
CA SER A 15 -6.26 15.35 14.36
C SER A 15 -6.58 16.28 15.51
N VAL A 16 -7.17 15.78 16.60
CA VAL A 16 -7.44 16.57 17.81
C VAL A 16 -6.13 17.14 18.35
N GLY A 17 -5.10 16.31 18.54
CA GLY A 17 -3.82 16.79 19.03
C GLY A 17 -3.12 17.80 18.10
N LEU A 18 -3.31 17.70 16.78
CA LEU A 18 -2.83 18.69 15.81
C LEU A 18 -3.62 20.00 15.81
N ILE A 19 -4.91 19.95 16.15
CA ILE A 19 -5.78 21.13 16.30
C ILE A 19 -5.42 21.88 17.60
N GLU A 20 -5.23 21.14 18.69
CA GLU A 20 -4.84 21.69 19.99
C GLU A 20 -3.48 22.40 19.93
N ASN A 21 -2.50 21.75 19.30
CA ASN A 21 -1.18 22.33 19.13
C ASN A 21 -0.59 21.91 17.78
N ARG A 22 -0.53 22.87 16.86
CA ARG A 22 0.02 22.64 15.52
C ARG A 22 1.47 22.17 15.55
N ASP A 23 2.25 22.43 16.59
CA ASP A 23 3.67 22.04 16.71
C ASP A 23 3.92 20.88 17.71
N VAL A 24 2.86 20.21 18.17
CA VAL A 24 2.95 19.02 19.03
C VAL A 24 3.95 17.98 18.51
N SER A 25 4.83 17.49 19.37
CA SER A 25 5.84 16.51 18.95
C SER A 25 5.20 15.17 18.53
N TRP A 26 5.85 14.44 17.62
CA TRP A 26 5.37 13.10 17.25
C TRP A 26 5.44 12.10 18.40
N ALA A 27 6.35 12.32 19.36
CA ALA A 27 6.45 11.49 20.56
C ALA A 27 5.25 11.69 21.50
N GLU A 28 4.76 12.92 21.63
CA GLU A 28 3.55 13.23 22.38
C GLU A 28 2.34 12.52 21.77
N LEU A 29 2.08 12.72 20.48
CA LEU A 29 0.96 12.11 19.78
C LEU A 29 1.04 10.57 19.81
N ALA A 30 2.24 10.02 19.69
CA ALA A 30 2.48 8.58 19.82
C ALA A 30 2.01 8.01 21.17
N ARG A 31 2.28 8.73 22.27
CA ARG A 31 1.83 8.32 23.60
C ARG A 31 0.32 8.36 23.74
N ARG A 32 -0.33 9.42 23.23
CA ARG A 32 -1.79 9.57 23.27
C ARG A 32 -2.50 8.47 22.49
N VAL A 33 -2.01 8.17 21.28
CA VAL A 33 -2.62 7.22 20.34
C VAL A 33 -2.22 5.77 20.63
N GLY A 34 -1.14 5.53 21.39
CA GLY A 34 -0.61 4.19 21.64
C GLY A 34 0.11 3.58 20.43
N ARG A 35 0.67 4.41 19.54
CA ARG A 35 1.30 3.98 18.29
C ARG A 35 2.70 4.59 18.15
N HIS A 36 3.59 3.91 17.44
CA HIS A 36 4.98 4.39 17.31
C HIS A 36 5.06 5.76 16.61
N ARG A 37 5.95 6.65 17.08
CA ARG A 37 6.12 8.03 16.57
C ARG A 37 6.33 8.13 15.06
N THR A 38 7.04 7.15 14.47
CA THR A 38 7.27 7.13 13.01
C THR A 38 6.00 6.77 12.23
N THR A 39 5.09 5.99 12.83
CA THR A 39 3.77 5.72 12.25
C THR A 39 2.95 7.00 12.18
N ILE A 40 2.90 7.76 13.29
CA ILE A 40 2.20 9.05 13.35
C ILE A 40 2.79 10.04 12.34
N ALA A 41 4.12 10.18 12.30
CA ALA A 41 4.77 11.09 11.36
C ALA A 41 4.46 10.72 9.90
N ARG A 42 4.62 9.43 9.52
CA ARG A 42 4.34 8.96 8.16
C ARG A 42 2.88 9.14 7.77
N GLU A 43 1.98 8.85 8.69
CA GLU A 43 0.54 9.07 8.54
C GLU A 43 0.26 10.53 8.22
N VAL A 44 0.66 11.46 9.10
CA VAL A 44 0.37 12.88 8.92
C VAL A 44 1.01 13.43 7.64
N THR A 45 2.28 13.10 7.38
CA THR A 45 2.99 13.52 6.16
C THR A 45 2.31 13.01 4.88
N ARG A 46 1.92 11.73 4.83
CA ARG A 46 1.25 11.13 3.67
C ARG A 46 -0.11 11.77 3.38
N HIS A 47 -0.80 12.25 4.41
CA HIS A 47 -2.16 12.75 4.33
C HIS A 47 -2.26 14.29 4.42
N GLY A 48 -1.26 14.99 3.85
CA GLY A 48 -1.32 16.43 3.64
C GLY A 48 -0.54 17.28 4.66
N GLY A 49 0.05 16.65 5.66
CA GLY A 49 0.82 17.31 6.72
C GLY A 49 -0.06 17.97 7.77
N ARG A 50 0.59 18.62 8.74
CA ARG A 50 -0.03 19.11 9.97
C ARG A 50 -1.18 20.11 9.73
N GLY A 51 -1.10 20.92 8.68
CA GLY A 51 -2.12 21.91 8.35
C GLY A 51 -3.32 21.41 7.55
N ARG A 52 -3.20 20.24 6.89
CA ARG A 52 -4.25 19.70 6.00
C ARG A 52 -4.66 18.27 6.33
N TYR A 53 -4.19 17.73 7.45
CA TYR A 53 -4.55 16.41 7.90
C TYR A 53 -6.05 16.32 8.16
N ARG A 54 -6.70 15.30 7.58
CA ARG A 54 -8.14 15.05 7.71
C ARG A 54 -8.36 13.55 7.95
N PRO A 55 -8.82 13.13 9.14
CA PRO A 55 -8.94 11.72 9.53
C PRO A 55 -9.73 10.87 8.55
N VAL A 56 -10.95 11.31 8.20
CA VAL A 56 -11.85 10.57 7.30
C VAL A 56 -11.27 10.42 5.90
N ALA A 57 -10.63 11.47 5.37
CA ALA A 57 -9.97 11.40 4.07
C ALA A 57 -8.75 10.46 4.09
N ALA A 58 -8.00 10.47 5.20
CA ALA A 58 -6.87 9.57 5.40
C ALA A 58 -7.31 8.11 5.50
N ASP A 59 -8.36 7.83 6.27
CA ASP A 59 -8.92 6.48 6.42
C ASP A 59 -9.46 5.94 5.09
N ARG A 60 -10.25 6.74 4.35
CA ARG A 60 -10.74 6.38 3.01
C ARG A 60 -9.58 6.04 2.06
N ARG A 61 -8.56 6.91 2.00
CA ARG A 61 -7.37 6.69 1.14
C ARG A 61 -6.59 5.45 1.59
N ALA A 62 -6.50 5.18 2.89
CA ALA A 62 -5.89 3.96 3.41
C ALA A 62 -6.70 2.72 2.99
N GLY A 63 -8.04 2.78 3.05
CA GLY A 63 -8.93 1.73 2.55
C GLY A 63 -8.76 1.46 1.05
N GLU A 64 -8.68 2.51 0.24
CA GLU A 64 -8.40 2.42 -1.20
C GLU A 64 -7.03 1.79 -1.46
N ALA A 65 -5.98 2.24 -0.75
CA ALA A 65 -4.62 1.74 -0.91
C ALA A 65 -4.40 0.31 -0.39
N ARG A 66 -5.24 -0.17 0.54
CA ARG A 66 -5.25 -1.58 0.98
C ARG A 66 -5.78 -2.52 -0.09
N ARG A 67 -6.53 -2.00 -1.08
CA ARG A 67 -7.00 -2.83 -2.19
C ARG A 67 -5.79 -3.33 -2.97
N ARG A 68 -5.83 -4.62 -3.32
CA ARG A 68 -4.78 -5.22 -4.13
C ARG A 68 -4.71 -4.49 -5.47
N PRO A 69 -3.56 -3.93 -5.88
CA PRO A 69 -3.47 -3.18 -7.14
C PRO A 69 -3.68 -4.04 -8.38
N ARG A 70 -3.43 -5.35 -8.29
CA ARG A 70 -3.51 -6.30 -9.40
C ARG A 70 -4.58 -7.35 -9.13
N ARG A 71 -5.35 -7.71 -10.16
CA ARG A 71 -6.25 -8.88 -10.14
C ARG A 71 -5.47 -10.15 -9.82
N ARG A 72 -6.09 -11.12 -9.16
CA ARG A 72 -5.46 -12.43 -8.96
C ARG A 72 -5.36 -13.15 -10.29
N LEU A 73 -4.30 -13.93 -10.49
CA LEU A 73 -4.08 -14.66 -11.74
C LEU A 73 -5.27 -15.57 -12.12
N LEU A 74 -5.94 -16.15 -11.12
CA LEU A 74 -7.09 -17.04 -11.31
C LEU A 74 -8.45 -16.30 -11.36
N GLU A 75 -8.49 -14.99 -11.10
CA GLU A 75 -9.69 -14.16 -11.30
C GLU A 75 -9.85 -13.76 -12.78
N THR A 76 -8.75 -13.72 -13.53
CA THR A 76 -8.76 -13.42 -14.96
C THR A 76 -9.01 -14.73 -15.75
N PRO A 77 -10.00 -14.77 -16.65
CA PRO A 77 -10.16 -15.89 -17.59
C PRO A 77 -8.91 -16.07 -18.44
N GLY A 78 -8.48 -17.32 -18.63
CA GLY A 78 -7.30 -17.63 -19.45
C GLY A 78 -6.74 -19.03 -19.18
N PRO A 79 -5.71 -19.43 -19.93
CA PRO A 79 -5.19 -20.79 -19.94
C PRO A 79 -4.74 -21.28 -18.57
N VAL A 80 -4.08 -20.41 -17.79
CA VAL A 80 -3.63 -20.74 -16.43
C VAL A 80 -4.81 -21.06 -15.51
N ARG A 81 -5.87 -20.24 -15.58
CA ARG A 81 -7.07 -20.43 -14.74
C ARG A 81 -7.78 -21.73 -15.07
N GLU A 82 -7.94 -22.01 -16.36
CA GLU A 82 -8.61 -23.23 -16.85
C GLU A 82 -7.84 -24.47 -16.46
N ARG A 83 -6.52 -24.49 -16.72
CA ARG A 83 -5.64 -25.59 -16.32
C ARG A 83 -5.68 -25.85 -14.81
N VAL A 84 -5.50 -24.82 -13.99
CA VAL A 84 -5.56 -24.96 -12.52
C VAL A 84 -6.92 -25.49 -12.08
N ARG A 85 -8.03 -24.97 -12.64
CA ARG A 85 -9.39 -25.43 -12.32
C ARG A 85 -9.56 -26.91 -12.68
N ASP A 86 -9.11 -27.32 -13.85
CA ASP A 86 -9.35 -28.66 -14.37
C ASP A 86 -8.45 -29.71 -13.68
N GLU A 87 -7.19 -29.35 -13.39
CA GLU A 87 -6.29 -30.21 -12.59
C GLU A 87 -6.74 -30.34 -11.14
N LEU A 88 -7.25 -29.28 -10.51
CA LEU A 88 -7.84 -29.37 -9.17
C LEU A 88 -9.08 -30.26 -9.15
N LYS A 89 -9.94 -30.19 -10.18
CA LYS A 89 -11.10 -31.10 -10.33
C LYS A 89 -10.67 -32.56 -10.53
N ALA A 90 -9.53 -32.79 -11.16
CA ALA A 90 -8.92 -34.11 -11.30
C ALA A 90 -8.22 -34.61 -10.02
N GLY A 91 -8.25 -33.84 -8.93
CA GLY A 91 -7.68 -34.24 -7.63
C GLY A 91 -6.18 -34.05 -7.50
N ARG A 92 -5.53 -33.33 -8.44
CA ARG A 92 -4.11 -33.01 -8.30
C ARG A 92 -3.88 -32.04 -7.12
N SER A 93 -2.76 -32.27 -6.42
CA SER A 93 -2.32 -31.38 -5.34
C SER A 93 -1.94 -30.00 -5.89
N PRO A 94 -2.31 -28.89 -5.21
CA PRO A 94 -1.90 -27.53 -5.60
C PRO A 94 -0.40 -27.36 -5.81
N VAL A 95 0.44 -28.09 -5.04
CA VAL A 95 1.90 -28.04 -5.16
C VAL A 95 2.38 -28.65 -6.48
N ALA A 96 1.77 -29.75 -6.92
CA ALA A 96 2.12 -30.41 -8.18
C ALA A 96 1.73 -29.54 -9.38
N ILE A 97 0.52 -28.97 -9.35
CA ILE A 97 0.04 -28.03 -10.38
C ILE A 97 0.99 -26.82 -10.48
N TRP A 98 1.43 -26.28 -9.35
CA TRP A 98 2.37 -25.16 -9.32
C TRP A 98 3.75 -25.53 -9.88
N ALA A 99 4.26 -26.72 -9.56
CA ALA A 99 5.55 -27.18 -10.06
C ALA A 99 5.56 -27.27 -11.59
N ASP A 100 4.51 -27.84 -12.17
CA ASP A 100 4.38 -27.97 -13.63
C ASP A 100 4.21 -26.59 -14.29
N LEU A 101 3.38 -25.70 -13.73
CA LEU A 101 3.24 -24.34 -14.25
C LEU A 101 4.57 -23.55 -14.27
N ARG A 102 5.49 -23.84 -13.34
CA ARG A 102 6.83 -23.23 -13.33
C ARG A 102 7.76 -23.89 -14.34
N ALA A 103 7.66 -25.20 -14.52
CA ALA A 103 8.47 -25.92 -15.51
C ALA A 103 8.13 -25.49 -16.93
N ASP A 104 6.86 -25.19 -17.18
CA ASP A 104 6.32 -24.80 -18.49
C ASP A 104 6.55 -23.31 -18.84
N ASP A 105 7.29 -22.56 -18.02
CA ASP A 105 7.50 -21.09 -18.12
C ASP A 105 6.20 -20.32 -18.47
N VAL A 106 5.06 -20.71 -17.87
CA VAL A 106 3.79 -20.09 -18.24
C VAL A 106 3.82 -18.61 -17.83
N GLN A 107 4.05 -17.76 -18.83
CA GLN A 107 4.22 -16.32 -18.70
C GLN A 107 3.01 -15.72 -17.97
N GLY A 108 3.28 -15.24 -16.76
CA GLY A 108 2.29 -14.67 -15.85
C GLY A 108 2.93 -14.06 -14.61
N ALA A 109 4.22 -13.72 -14.67
CA ALA A 109 4.95 -13.11 -13.57
C ALA A 109 5.05 -11.60 -13.75
N PRO A 110 4.04 -10.78 -13.38
CA PRO A 110 4.33 -9.41 -13.03
C PRO A 110 4.82 -9.44 -11.57
N CYS A 111 5.96 -10.07 -11.30
CA CYS A 111 6.61 -9.98 -9.98
C CYS A 111 7.64 -8.85 -9.96
N VAL A 112 8.04 -8.35 -11.13
CA VAL A 112 8.81 -7.12 -11.29
C VAL A 112 7.98 -6.23 -12.20
N GLY A 113 7.16 -5.37 -11.61
CA GLY A 113 6.65 -4.22 -12.34
C GLY A 113 7.71 -3.14 -12.20
N ASP A 114 8.16 -2.59 -13.33
CA ASP A 114 9.02 -1.42 -13.38
C ASP A 114 8.51 -0.35 -12.43
N HIS A 115 9.20 -0.21 -11.30
CA HIS A 115 9.19 1.04 -10.57
C HIS A 115 9.89 2.04 -11.49
N LEU A 116 9.12 2.77 -12.30
CA LEU A 116 9.50 4.13 -12.62
C LEU A 116 9.20 4.96 -11.36
N PRO A 117 10.21 5.29 -10.52
CA PRO A 117 10.00 6.39 -9.59
C PRO A 117 9.69 7.61 -10.45
N GLY A 118 8.60 8.30 -10.13
CA GLY A 118 8.38 9.67 -10.55
C GLY A 118 9.56 10.51 -10.07
N ARG A 119 10.63 10.55 -10.87
CA ARG A 119 11.73 11.48 -10.70
C ARG A 119 11.18 12.82 -11.14
N LEU A 120 10.81 13.62 -10.16
CA LEU A 120 10.90 15.08 -10.25
C LEU A 120 12.20 15.41 -10.98
N LEU A 121 12.10 15.83 -12.24
CA LEU A 121 13.15 16.62 -12.86
C LEU A 121 13.11 17.98 -12.17
N ARG A 122 13.90 18.09 -11.11
CA ARG A 122 14.31 19.35 -10.51
C ARG A 122 15.66 19.70 -11.11
N GLY A 123 15.70 20.78 -11.89
CA GLY A 123 16.85 21.68 -12.01
C GLY A 123 17.71 21.57 -13.27
N ALA A 124 17.76 22.70 -14.00
CA ALA A 124 18.92 23.33 -14.67
C ALA A 124 18.29 24.30 -15.71
N GLY A 125 18.23 25.60 -15.48
CA GLY A 125 19.38 26.49 -15.61
C GLY A 125 19.40 27.02 -17.05
N ASP A 126 18.85 28.22 -17.25
CA ASP A 126 19.24 29.03 -18.41
C ASP A 126 19.57 30.45 -17.92
N GLN A 127 20.86 30.74 -18.00
CA GLN A 127 21.45 32.07 -17.93
C GLN A 127 21.95 32.35 -19.36
N GLY A 128 21.49 33.44 -19.95
CA GLY A 128 21.90 33.93 -21.27
C GLY A 128 20.67 34.57 -21.94
N GLN A 129 20.59 35.87 -22.20
CA GLN A 129 21.62 36.89 -22.39
C GLN A 129 21.04 38.26 -22.03
#